data_AF-A0A937V5Y3-F1
#
_entry.id   AF-A0A937V5Y3-F1
#
_cell.length_a   1.000
_cell.length_b   1.000
_cell.length_c   1.000
_cell.angle_alpha   90.00
_cell.angle_beta   90.00
_cell.angle_gamma   90.00
#
_symmetry.space_group_name_H-M   'P 1'
#
loop_
_entity.id
_entity.type
_entity.pdbx_description
1 polymer ?
#
loop_
_entity_poly.entity_id
_entity_poly.type
_entity_poly.pdbx_seq_one_letter_code
_entity_poly.pdbx_strand_id
1 'polypeptide(L)' 'MLPTITVDDKKCTDPLSCRKCLLTCPTHVLGLGTKVGPQKFREIDPNQFIVAGVRLERCAVCMDCVNVCPKNAIQVNF' A
#
# COMPACT_ATOMS: atom_id res chain seq x y z
N MET A 1 5.33 -6.53 -19.94
CA MET A 1 4.52 -7.18 -18.89
C MET A 1 4.50 -6.23 -17.69
N LEU A 2 3.37 -6.03 -17.04
CA LEU A 2 3.28 -5.10 -15.90
C LEU A 2 3.60 -5.85 -14.60
N PRO A 3 4.35 -5.24 -13.68
CA PRO A 3 4.57 -5.83 -12.37
C PRO A 3 3.26 -5.93 -11.59
N THR A 4 3.13 -7.01 -10.82
CA THR A 4 1.99 -7.26 -9.93
C THR A 4 2.43 -7.02 -8.49
N ILE A 5 1.73 -6.13 -7.79
CA ILE A 5 1.99 -5.85 -6.37
C ILE A 5 0.79 -6.33 -5.56
N THR A 6 1.03 -7.25 -4.63
CA THR A 6 0.04 -7.77 -3.69
C THR A 6 0.37 -7.33 -2.26
N VAL A 7 -0.64 -6.87 -1.53
CA VAL A 7 -0.51 -6.45 -0.13
C VAL A 7 -1.45 -7.30 0.71
N ASP A 8 -0.90 -7.92 1.75
CA ASP A 8 -1.65 -8.72 2.71
C ASP A 8 -2.23 -7.82 3.81
N ASP A 9 -3.52 -7.54 3.71
CA ASP A 9 -4.29 -6.75 4.67
C ASP A 9 -4.26 -7.32 6.10
N LYS A 10 -4.10 -8.65 6.26
CA LYS A 10 -4.06 -9.26 7.60
C LYS A 10 -2.75 -8.93 8.30
N LYS A 11 -1.66 -8.77 7.54
CA LYS A 11 -0.36 -8.36 8.06
C LYS A 11 -0.28 -6.83 8.17
N CYS A 12 -0.82 -6.10 7.20
CA CYS A 12 -0.82 -4.64 7.18
C CYS A 12 -1.96 -4.05 8.03
N THR A 13 -1.83 -4.13 9.36
CA THR A 13 -2.91 -3.74 10.28
C THR A 13 -3.06 -2.24 10.52
N ASP A 14 -2.00 -1.45 10.35
CA ASP A 14 -2.02 0.02 10.55
C ASP A 14 -1.26 0.75 9.43
N PRO A 15 -1.86 0.78 8.22
CA PRO A 15 -1.25 1.46 7.09
C PRO A 15 -1.26 2.98 7.23
N LEU A 16 -2.24 3.55 7.93
CA LEU A 16 -2.42 4.99 8.10
C LEU A 16 -1.28 5.61 8.90
N SER A 17 -0.86 4.98 10.01
CA SER A 17 0.27 5.51 10.80
C SER A 17 1.61 5.14 10.18
N CYS A 18 1.77 3.90 9.71
CA CYS A 18 3.06 3.36 9.26
C CYS A 18 3.61 4.07 8.03
N ARG A 19 2.86 4.08 6.91
CA ARG A 19 3.18 4.75 5.62
C ARG A 19 4.58 4.55 5.03
N LYS A 20 5.45 3.72 5.60
CA LYS A 20 6.85 3.56 5.19
C LYS A 20 6.98 3.20 3.71
N CYS A 21 6.20 2.21 3.25
CA CYS A 21 6.21 1.79 1.85
C CYS A 21 5.76 2.89 0.87
N LEU A 22 4.87 3.80 1.30
CA LEU A 22 4.41 4.94 0.51
C LEU A 22 5.46 6.03 0.41
N LEU A 23 6.21 6.25 1.50
CA LEU A 23 7.26 7.27 1.58
C LEU A 23 8.56 6.85 0.89
N THR A 24 8.91 5.56 0.95
CA THR A 24 10.14 5.05 0.33
C THR A 24 10.02 4.93 -1.19
N CYS A 25 8.80 4.78 -1.73
CA CYS A 25 8.62 4.59 -3.16
C CYS A 25 8.82 5.90 -3.95
N PRO A 26 9.88 6.01 -4.78
CA PRO A 26 10.19 7.26 -5.50
C PRO A 26 9.16 7.57 -6.58
N THR A 27 8.51 6.55 -7.15
CA THR A 27 7.52 6.69 -8.21
C THR A 27 6.08 6.72 -7.70
N HIS A 28 5.88 6.64 -6.38
CA HIS A 28 4.58 6.64 -5.70
C HIS A 28 3.57 5.66 -6.33
N VAL A 29 4.01 4.41 -6.56
CA VAL A 29 3.14 3.36 -7.14
C VAL A 29 2.12 2.79 -6.17
N LEU A 30 2.42 2.85 -4.87
CA LEU A 30 1.51 2.46 -3.80
C LEU A 30 0.64 3.65 -3.40
N GLY A 31 -0.64 3.39 -3.11
CA GLY A 31 -1.59 4.37 -2.62
C GLY A 31 -2.22 3.91 -1.30
N LEU A 32 -2.53 4.88 -0.44
CA LEU A 32 -3.36 4.68 0.73
C LEU A 32 -4.83 4.88 0.33
N GLY A 33 -5.62 3.81 0.41
CA GLY A 33 -7.05 3.82 0.15
C GLY A 33 -7.83 3.35 1.36
N THR A 34 -9.13 3.16 1.18
CA THR A 34 -10.04 2.65 2.21
C THR A 34 -10.90 1.53 1.62
N LYS A 35 -11.20 0.49 2.42
CA LYS A 35 -12.10 -0.60 2.02
C LYS A 35 -13.54 -0.13 1.82
N VAL A 36 -13.92 0.93 2.54
CA VAL A 36 -15.23 1.55 2.49
C VAL A 36 -15.14 2.92 1.83
N GLY A 37 -16.17 3.28 1.08
CA GLY A 37 -16.29 4.63 0.53
C GLY A 37 -16.51 5.66 1.65
N PRO A 38 -16.02 6.89 1.49
CA PRO A 38 -16.27 7.97 2.45
C PRO A 38 -17.78 8.27 2.54
N GLN A 39 -18.29 8.48 3.75
CA GLN A 39 -19.66 8.92 4.01
C GLN A 39 -19.67 10.36 4.48
N LYS A 40 -20.64 11.14 4.02
CA LYS A 40 -20.76 12.56 4.40
C LYS A 40 -20.92 12.68 5.92
N PHE A 41 -20.12 13.57 6.53
CA PHE A 41 -20.11 13.83 7.98
C PHE A 41 -19.72 12.63 8.86
N ARG A 42 -19.01 11.64 8.31
CA ARG A 42 -18.53 10.48 9.07
C ARG A 42 -17.06 10.24 8.81
N GLU A 43 -16.30 10.15 9.90
CA GLU A 43 -14.90 9.73 9.83
C GLU A 43 -14.80 8.24 9.50
N ILE A 44 -13.78 7.90 8.71
CA ILE A 44 -13.48 6.51 8.37
C ILE A 44 -12.66 5.92 9.51
N ASP A 45 -13.09 4.76 10.01
CA ASP A 45 -12.36 4.01 11.02
C ASP A 45 -10.93 3.71 10.50
N PRO A 46 -9.87 4.00 11.28
CA PRO A 46 -8.48 3.75 10.91
C PRO A 46 -8.19 2.33 10.41
N ASN A 47 -8.93 1.31 10.87
CA ASN A 47 -8.77 -0.09 10.46
C ASN A 47 -9.32 -0.37 9.05
N GLN A 48 -10.06 0.57 8.46
CA GLN A 48 -10.57 0.45 7.10
C GLN A 48 -9.56 0.91 6.05
N PHE A 49 -8.46 1.54 6.48
CA PHE A 49 -7.41 1.96 5.56
C PHE A 49 -6.63 0.76 5.05
N ILE A 50 -6.28 0.79 3.76
CA ILE A 50 -5.50 -0.25 3.09
C ILE A 50 -4.45 0.39 2.19
N VAL A 51 -3.39 -0.36 1.91
CA VAL A 51 -2.39 0.02 0.91
C VAL A 51 -2.55 -0.90 -0.29
N ALA A 52 -2.62 -0.31 -1.48
CA ALA A 52 -2.72 -1.05 -2.73
C ALA A 52 -1.79 -0.45 -3.80
N GLY A 53 -1.38 -1.27 -4.78
CA GLY A 53 -0.70 -0.78 -5.97
C GLY A 53 -1.69 -0.07 -6.88
N VAL A 54 -1.52 1.24 -7.07
CA VAL A 54 -2.43 2.09 -7.86
C VAL A 54 -1.86 2.44 -9.23
N ARG A 55 -0.53 2.56 -9.33
CA ARG A 55 0.17 2.98 -10.55
C ARG A 55 1.22 1.97 -11.01
N LEU A 56 0.82 0.71 -11.18
CA LEU A 56 1.72 -0.41 -11.47
C LEU A 56 2.59 -0.18 -12.72
N GLU A 57 2.13 0.63 -13.66
CA GLU A 57 2.84 1.05 -14.87
C GLU A 57 4.11 1.87 -14.60
N ARG A 58 4.22 2.52 -13.42
CA ARG A 58 5.39 3.32 -13.02
C ARG A 58 6.34 2.56 -12.09
N CYS A 59 6.09 1.27 -11.85
CA CYS A 59 6.91 0.49 -10.94
C CYS A 59 8.22 0.10 -11.60
N ALA A 60 9.35 0.46 -10.98
CA ALA A 60 10.69 0.12 -11.43
C ALA A 60 11.21 -1.21 -10.84
N VAL A 61 10.39 -1.94 -10.09
CA VAL A 61 10.73 -3.24 -9.46
C VAL A 61 12.00 -3.15 -8.60
N CYS A 62 12.20 -2.04 -7.88
CA CYS A 62 13.35 -1.84 -6.99
C CYS A 62 13.28 -2.65 -5.69
N MET A 63 12.11 -3.22 -5.36
CA MET A 63 11.86 -4.00 -4.14
C MET A 63 11.97 -3.24 -2.81
N ASP A 64 12.20 -1.92 -2.82
CA ASP A 64 12.36 -1.13 -1.59
C ASP A 64 11.13 -1.18 -0.67
N CYS A 65 9.93 -1.21 -1.25
CA CYS A 65 8.69 -1.31 -0.48
C CYS A 65 8.58 -2.64 0.29
N VAL A 66 9.16 -3.73 -0.24
CA VAL A 66 9.22 -5.03 0.43
C VAL A 66 10.25 -4.97 1.57
N ASN A 67 11.43 -4.44 1.29
CA ASN A 67 12.55 -4.36 2.26
C ASN A 67 12.23 -3.47 3.47
N VAL A 68 11.51 -2.36 3.27
CA VAL A 68 11.16 -1.43 4.36
C VAL A 68 9.96 -1.90 5.18
N CYS A 69 9.19 -2.88 4.70
CA CYS A 69 7.97 -3.30 5.36
C CYS A 69 8.30 -4.11 6.63
N PRO A 70 8.01 -3.60 7.84
CA PRO A 70 8.39 -4.28 9.08
C PRO A 70 7.60 -5.59 9.30
N LYS A 71 6.48 -5.77 8.58
CA LYS A 71 5.59 -6.92 8.71
C LYS A 71 5.65 -7.87 7.51
N ASN A 72 6.54 -7.62 6.54
CA ASN A 72 6.64 -8.38 5.30
C ASN A 72 5.27 -8.63 4.65
N ALA A 73 4.46 -7.57 4.57
CA ALA A 73 3.09 -7.61 4.07
C ALA A 73 2.98 -7.39 2.56
N ILE A 74 4.06 -6.97 1.90
CA ILE A 74 4.07 -6.58 0.49
C ILE A 74 4.84 -7.64 -0.30
N GLN A 75 4.27 -8.05 -1.44
CA GLN A 75 4.91 -8.91 -2.42
C GLN A 75 4.87 -8.22 -3.79
N VAL A 76 5.95 -8.33 -4.55
CA VAL A 76 6.10 -7.77 -5.89
C VAL A 76 6.57 -8.89 -6.81
N ASN A 77 5.82 -9.11 -7.88
CA ASN A 77 6.13 -10.07 -8.94
C ASN A 77 6.24 -9.34 -10.29
N PHE A 78 7.01 -9.89 -11.23
CA PHE A 78 7.19 -9.35 -12.58
C PHE A 78 7.06 -10.47 -13.62
#